data_AF-A0A0G2JEP1-F1
#
_entry.id   AF-A0A0G2JEP1-F1
#
_cell.length_a   1.000
_cell.length_b   1.000
_cell.length_c   1.000
_cell.angle_alpha   90.00
_cell.angle_beta   90.00
_cell.angle_gamma   90.00
#
_symmetry.space_group_name_H-M   'P 1'
#
loop_
_entity.id
_entity.type
_entity.pdbx_description
1 polymer ?
#
loop_
_entity_poly.entity_id
_entity_poly.type
_entity_poly.pdbx_seq_one_letter_code
_entity_poly.pdbx_strand_id
1 'polypeptide(L)'
;IKWKGWSYIHSTWESEDSLQQQKVKGLKKLENFKKKEDEVKQWLGKVSPEDVEYFSCQQELASELNKQYQIVERVIAHSRKPAPSNEPEYLCKWMGLPYSECSWEDEALIGKKFQNCIDS
;
A
#
# COMPACT_ATOMS: atom_id res chain seq x y z
N ILE A 1 5.23 5.20 -1.71
CA ILE A 1 4.25 6.15 -1.13
C ILE A 1 2.86 5.51 -1.19
N LYS A 2 2.17 5.40 -0.04
CA LYS A 2 0.74 5.04 -0.01
C LYS A 2 -0.11 6.29 -0.14
N TRP A 3 -0.86 6.41 -1.22
CA TRP A 3 -1.63 7.62 -1.54
C TRP A 3 -2.93 7.72 -0.74
N LYS A 4 -3.34 8.95 -0.41
CA LYS A 4 -4.58 9.18 0.33
C LYS A 4 -5.78 8.93 -0.59
N GLY A 5 -6.73 8.11 -0.13
CA GLY A 5 -7.94 7.78 -0.90
C GLY A 5 -7.72 6.70 -1.96
N TRP A 6 -6.52 6.13 -2.01
CA TRP A 6 -6.18 5.01 -2.88
C TRP A 6 -5.83 3.79 -2.05
N SER A 7 -6.21 2.62 -2.53
CA SER A 7 -5.79 1.33 -1.95
C SER A 7 -4.30 1.11 -2.13
N TYR A 8 -3.74 0.14 -1.39
CA TYR A 8 -2.29 -0.09 -1.35
C TYR A 8 -1.72 -0.53 -2.70
N ILE A 9 -2.53 -1.13 -3.58
CA ILE A 9 -2.09 -1.60 -4.92
C ILE A 9 -1.62 -0.46 -5.83
N HIS A 10 -2.11 0.77 -5.58
CA HIS A 10 -1.73 1.98 -6.32
C HIS A 10 -0.53 2.70 -5.71
N SER A 11 0.15 2.11 -4.73
CA SER A 11 1.33 2.72 -4.14
C SER A 11 2.46 2.81 -5.16
N THR A 12 3.09 3.98 -5.27
CA THR A 12 4.19 4.21 -6.21
C THR A 12 5.52 4.47 -5.50
N TRP A 13 6.61 4.17 -6.19
CA TRP A 13 7.94 4.60 -5.79
C TRP A 13 8.16 6.03 -6.27
N GLU A 14 8.46 6.93 -5.33
CA GLU A 14 8.59 8.37 -5.59
C GLU A 14 9.86 8.89 -4.93
N SER A 15 10.48 9.89 -5.54
CA SER A 15 11.56 10.66 -4.94
C SER A 15 11.00 11.89 -4.24
N GLU A 16 11.80 12.53 -3.39
CA GLU A 16 11.40 13.82 -2.82
C GLU A 16 11.17 14.87 -3.92
N ASP A 17 12.04 14.90 -4.93
CA ASP A 17 11.93 15.83 -6.05
C ASP A 17 10.63 15.60 -6.84
N SER A 18 10.25 14.36 -7.13
CA SER A 18 9.00 14.06 -7.87
C SER A 18 7.78 14.52 -7.08
N LEU A 19 7.77 14.31 -5.77
CA LEU A 19 6.69 14.77 -4.88
C LEU A 19 6.61 16.30 -4.79
N GLN A 20 7.75 16.98 -4.71
CA GLN A 20 7.80 18.45 -4.69
C GLN A 20 7.34 19.04 -6.02
N GLN A 21 7.77 18.49 -7.15
CA GLN A 21 7.37 18.92 -8.49
C GLN A 21 5.86 18.76 -8.71
N GLN A 22 5.27 17.65 -8.24
CA GLN A 22 3.83 17.42 -8.25
C GLN A 22 3.06 18.32 -7.26
N LYS A 23 3.77 19.09 -6.42
CA LYS A 23 3.21 19.98 -5.39
C LYS A 23 2.23 19.25 -4.46
N VAL A 24 2.58 18.02 -4.09
CA VAL A 24 1.73 17.19 -3.24
C VAL A 24 1.60 17.80 -1.84
N LYS A 25 0.44 17.60 -1.21
CA LYS A 25 0.23 17.99 0.18
C LYS A 25 0.82 16.92 1.11
N GLY A 26 1.28 17.34 2.29
CA GLY A 26 1.70 16.40 3.35
C GLY A 26 3.17 16.00 3.34
N LEU A 27 4.04 16.78 2.67
CA LEU A 27 5.50 16.57 2.68
C LEU A 27 6.11 16.45 4.08
N LYS A 28 5.47 17.05 5.10
CA LYS A 28 5.89 16.91 6.50
C LYS A 28 5.98 15.44 6.97
N LYS A 29 5.16 14.54 6.42
CA LYS A 29 5.23 13.11 6.72
C LYS A 29 6.55 12.49 6.23
N LEU A 30 7.01 12.92 5.05
CA LEU A 30 8.28 12.46 4.48
C LEU A 30 9.47 12.99 5.30
N GLU A 31 9.45 14.26 5.70
CA GLU A 31 10.48 14.84 6.58
C GLU A 31 10.58 14.07 7.91
N ASN A 32 9.43 13.81 8.55
CA ASN A 32 9.39 13.06 9.81
C ASN A 32 9.88 11.61 9.61
N PHE A 33 9.55 10.98 8.48
CA PHE A 33 10.05 9.65 8.14
C PHE A 33 11.58 9.64 8.01
N LYS A 34 12.16 10.57 7.24
CA LYS A 34 13.62 10.70 7.09
C LYS A 34 14.32 10.90 8.41
N LYS A 35 13.79 11.80 9.26
CA LYS A 35 14.34 12.02 10.60
C LYS A 35 14.34 10.74 11.43
N LYS A 36 13.25 9.98 11.41
CA LYS A 36 13.14 8.69 12.12
C LYS A 36 14.13 7.67 11.56
N GLU A 37 14.31 7.60 10.25
CA GLU A 37 15.30 6.71 9.62
C GLU A 37 16.73 7.05 10.05
N ASP A 38 17.08 8.34 10.15
CA ASP A 38 18.40 8.75 10.62
C ASP A 38 18.61 8.41 12.11
N GLU A 39 17.60 8.56 12.95
CA GLU A 39 17.62 8.14 14.35
C GLU A 39 17.82 6.61 14.47
N VAL A 40 17.12 5.82 13.65
CA VAL A 40 17.26 4.36 13.59
C VAL A 40 18.66 3.97 13.15
N LYS A 41 19.22 4.58 12.10
CA LYS A 41 20.59 4.31 11.64
C LYS A 41 21.64 4.60 12.72
N GLN A 42 21.49 5.71 13.45
CA GLN A 42 22.37 6.04 14.55
C GLN A 42 22.28 5.04 15.71
N TRP A 43 21.07 4.54 15.99
CA TRP A 43 20.85 3.52 17.01
C TRP A 43 21.45 2.18 16.60
N LEU A 44 21.24 1.73 15.36
CA LEU A 44 21.81 0.49 14.82
C LEU A 44 23.34 0.43 14.91
N GLY A 45 24.02 1.57 14.80
CA GLY A 45 25.47 1.65 14.97
C GLY A 45 25.98 1.50 16.41
N LYS A 46 25.07 1.43 17.40
CA LYS A 46 25.39 1.42 18.85
C LYS A 46 24.89 0.17 19.58
N VAL A 47 24.09 -0.67 18.94
CA VAL A 47 23.45 -1.84 19.56
C VAL A 47 24.17 -3.14 19.23
N SER A 48 23.76 -4.22 19.91
CA SER A 48 24.36 -5.54 19.74
C SER A 48 23.99 -6.14 18.37
N PRO A 49 24.80 -7.09 17.85
CA PRO A 49 24.45 -7.83 16.63
C PRO A 49 23.08 -8.54 16.72
N GLU A 50 22.71 -9.07 17.89
CA GLU A 50 21.42 -9.72 18.12
C GLU A 50 20.26 -8.73 18.00
N ASP A 51 20.42 -7.50 18.51
CA ASP A 51 19.41 -6.43 18.33
C ASP A 51 19.27 -6.02 16.85
N VAL A 52 20.38 -5.98 16.10
CA VAL A 52 20.38 -5.68 14.67
C VAL A 52 19.64 -6.77 13.88
N GLU A 53 19.91 -8.04 14.20
CA GLU A 53 19.23 -9.19 13.60
C GLU A 53 17.74 -9.15 13.91
N TYR A 54 17.36 -8.97 15.19
CA TYR A 54 15.98 -8.83 15.60
C TYR A 54 15.27 -7.69 14.84
N PHE A 55 15.89 -6.52 14.75
CA PHE A 55 15.35 -5.38 13.99
C PHE A 55 15.14 -5.72 12.51
N SER A 56 16.08 -6.45 11.91
CA SER A 56 16.00 -6.86 10.50
C SER A 56 14.83 -7.82 10.27
N CYS A 57 14.64 -8.81 11.15
CA CYS A 57 13.47 -9.70 11.11
C CYS A 57 12.14 -8.94 11.26
N GLN A 58 12.08 -7.94 12.15
CA GLN A 58 10.88 -7.12 12.30
C GLN A 58 10.55 -6.31 11.03
N GLN A 59 11.57 -5.77 10.35
CA GLN A 59 11.36 -5.07 9.08
C GLN A 59 10.89 -6.01 7.98
N GLU A 60 11.44 -7.21 7.90
CA GLU A 60 11.01 -8.22 6.94
C GLU A 60 9.54 -8.61 7.15
N LEU A 61 9.16 -8.90 8.41
CA LEU A 61 7.77 -9.20 8.76
C LEU A 61 6.81 -8.05 8.39
N ALA A 62 7.20 -6.80 8.68
CA ALA A 62 6.41 -5.63 8.31
C ALA A 62 6.31 -5.46 6.78
N SER A 63 7.38 -5.78 6.04
CA SER A 63 7.40 -5.74 4.58
C SER A 63 6.45 -6.79 3.99
N GLU A 64 6.47 -8.02 4.51
CA GLU A 64 5.55 -9.08 4.09
C GLU A 64 4.08 -8.72 4.34
N LEU A 65 3.79 -8.18 5.52
CA LEU A 65 2.45 -7.70 5.86
C LEU A 65 1.98 -6.60 4.89
N ASN A 66 2.86 -5.65 4.55
CA ASN A 66 2.54 -4.60 3.56
C ASN A 66 2.29 -5.15 2.15
N LYS A 67 2.92 -6.26 1.76
CA LYS A 67 2.65 -6.93 0.47
C LYS A 67 1.25 -7.53 0.46
N GLN A 68 0.77 -8.07 1.59
CA GLN A 68 -0.58 -8.63 1.69
C GLN A 68 -1.67 -7.58 1.46
N TYR A 69 -1.46 -6.34 1.89
CA TYR A 69 -2.42 -5.24 1.70
C TYR A 69 -2.75 -4.92 0.22
N GLN A 70 -1.98 -5.45 -0.72
CA GLN A 70 -2.19 -5.31 -2.18
C GLN A 70 -2.88 -6.53 -2.79
N ILE A 71 -3.20 -7.55 -2.00
CA ILE A 71 -3.84 -8.78 -2.43
C ILE A 71 -5.33 -8.68 -2.14
N VAL A 72 -6.14 -8.93 -3.16
CA VAL A 72 -7.58 -9.07 -2.99
C VAL A 72 -7.86 -10.37 -2.26
N GLU A 73 -8.50 -10.29 -1.10
CA GLU A 73 -8.96 -11.48 -0.37
C GLU A 73 -10.32 -11.93 -0.88
N ARG A 74 -11.23 -10.97 -1.14
CA ARG A 74 -12.59 -11.25 -1.60
C ARG A 74 -13.18 -10.07 -2.37
N VAL A 75 -13.93 -10.36 -3.42
CA VAL A 75 -14.86 -9.38 -4.02
C VAL A 75 -16.17 -9.43 -3.25
N ILE A 76 -16.61 -8.27 -2.72
CA ILE A 76 -17.79 -8.20 -1.85
C ILE A 76 -18.99 -7.52 -2.52
N ALA A 77 -18.76 -6.78 -3.60
CA ALA A 77 -19.81 -6.25 -4.47
C ALA A 77 -19.25 -6.02 -5.88
N HIS A 78 -20.14 -5.93 -6.85
CA HIS A 78 -19.83 -5.57 -8.23
C HIS A 78 -20.77 -4.46 -8.69
N SER A 79 -20.27 -3.56 -9.53
CA SER A 79 -21.01 -2.43 -10.08
C SER A 79 -20.53 -2.18 -11.50
N ARG A 80 -21.15 -1.21 -12.18
CA ARG A 80 -20.65 -0.66 -13.44
C ARG A 80 -20.49 0.84 -13.25
N LYS A 81 -19.39 1.38 -13.76
CA LYS A 81 -19.19 2.82 -13.79
C LYS A 81 -20.34 3.50 -14.56
N PRO A 82 -20.69 4.74 -14.22
CA PRO A 82 -21.67 5.50 -14.98
C PRO A 82 -21.28 5.62 -16.46
N ALA A 83 -22.28 5.84 -17.31
CA ALA A 83 -22.04 6.16 -18.72
C ALA A 83 -21.11 7.39 -18.85
N PRO A 84 -20.21 7.43 -19.86
CA PRO A 84 -20.19 6.55 -21.04
C PRO A 84 -19.29 5.31 -20.90
N SER A 85 -18.47 5.18 -19.85
CA SER A 85 -17.53 4.07 -19.70
C SER A 85 -18.28 2.73 -19.57
N ASN A 86 -19.27 2.65 -18.67
CA ASN A 86 -20.04 1.42 -18.39
C ASN A 86 -19.15 0.17 -18.11
N GLU A 87 -17.90 0.40 -17.71
CA GLU A 87 -16.92 -0.62 -17.37
C GLU A 87 -17.28 -1.25 -16.02
N PRO A 88 -17.12 -2.57 -15.87
CA PRO A 88 -17.30 -3.23 -14.59
C PRO A 88 -16.25 -2.81 -13.57
N GLU A 89 -16.69 -2.68 -12.32
CA GLU A 89 -15.85 -2.40 -11.17
C GLU A 89 -16.26 -3.31 -10.00
N TYR A 90 -15.29 -3.60 -9.14
CA TYR A 90 -15.44 -4.53 -8.03
C TYR A 90 -15.07 -3.86 -6.72
N LEU A 91 -15.89 -4.04 -5.69
CA LEU A 91 -15.57 -3.63 -4.34
C LEU A 91 -14.69 -4.72 -3.71
N CYS A 92 -13.41 -4.43 -3.56
CA CYS A 92 -12.41 -5.37 -3.09
C CYS A 92 -12.20 -5.27 -1.58
N LYS A 93 -12.29 -6.41 -0.90
CA LYS A 93 -11.79 -6.61 0.46
C LYS A 93 -10.32 -7.01 0.38
N TRP A 94 -9.44 -6.20 0.96
CA TRP A 94 -8.00 -6.39 0.95
C TRP A 94 -7.53 -7.30 2.08
N MET A 95 -6.59 -8.20 1.79
CA MET A 95 -6.01 -9.09 2.77
C MET A 95 -5.27 -8.28 3.86
N GLY A 96 -5.46 -8.67 5.12
CA GLY A 96 -4.83 -8.01 6.27
C GLY A 96 -5.39 -6.63 6.64
N LEU A 97 -6.35 -6.09 5.85
CA LEU A 97 -7.00 -4.81 6.14
C LEU A 97 -8.47 -5.01 6.58
N PRO A 98 -9.00 -4.11 7.44
CA PRO A 98 -10.40 -4.15 7.84
C PRO A 98 -11.34 -3.76 6.69
N TYR A 99 -12.62 -4.13 6.80
CA TYR A 99 -13.64 -3.80 5.78
C TYR A 99 -13.79 -2.29 5.51
N SER A 100 -13.42 -1.43 6.47
CA SER A 100 -13.43 0.03 6.27
C SER A 100 -12.43 0.51 5.21
N GLU A 101 -11.44 -0.32 4.86
CA GLU A 101 -10.47 -0.03 3.80
C GLU A 101 -10.83 -0.67 2.46
N CYS A 102 -12.03 -1.26 2.31
CA CYS A 102 -12.47 -1.75 1.00
C CYS A 102 -12.54 -0.58 0.00
N SER A 103 -12.15 -0.87 -1.25
CA SER A 103 -12.16 0.12 -2.34
C SER A 103 -12.74 -0.47 -3.61
N TRP A 104 -13.34 0.40 -4.42
CA TRP A 104 -13.78 0.04 -5.77
C TRP A 104 -12.58 0.05 -6.71
N GLU A 105 -12.42 -1.01 -7.48
CA GLU A 105 -11.31 -1.21 -8.40
C GLU A 105 -11.80 -1.68 -9.76
N ASP A 106 -11.08 -1.28 -10.80
CA ASP A 106 -11.45 -1.57 -12.18
C ASP A 106 -11.27 -3.05 -12.51
N GLU A 107 -12.19 -3.62 -13.31
CA GLU A 107 -12.06 -4.99 -13.80
C GLU A 107 -10.73 -5.23 -14.52
N ALA A 108 -10.27 -4.26 -15.32
CA ALA A 108 -8.99 -4.36 -16.02
C ALA A 108 -7.78 -4.50 -15.08
N LEU A 109 -7.90 -4.05 -13.82
CA LEU A 109 -6.89 -4.22 -12.79
C LEU A 109 -7.07 -5.56 -12.06
N ILE A 110 -8.28 -5.84 -11.59
CA ILE A 110 -8.57 -7.00 -10.74
C ILE A 110 -8.56 -8.30 -11.54
N GLY A 111 -9.16 -8.33 -12.73
CA GLY A 111 -9.23 -9.51 -13.59
C GLY A 111 -7.87 -10.03 -14.06
N LYS A 112 -6.83 -9.19 -14.08
CA LYS A 112 -5.47 -9.62 -14.47
C LYS A 112 -4.82 -10.56 -13.47
N LYS A 113 -5.06 -10.37 -12.17
CA LYS A 113 -4.32 -11.06 -11.09
C LYS A 113 -5.23 -11.78 -10.10
N PHE A 114 -6.49 -11.40 -10.01
CA PHE A 114 -7.43 -11.87 -9.00
C PHE A 114 -8.74 -12.37 -9.61
N GLN A 115 -8.69 -12.90 -10.85
CA GLN A 115 -9.87 -13.45 -11.53
C GLN A 115 -10.60 -14.50 -10.68
N ASN A 116 -9.85 -15.39 -10.01
CA ASN A 116 -10.43 -16.39 -9.11
C ASN A 116 -11.32 -15.78 -8.01
N CYS A 117 -11.01 -14.57 -7.55
CA CYS A 117 -11.80 -13.87 -6.52
C CYS A 117 -13.07 -13.22 -7.09
N ILE A 118 -13.13 -12.99 -8.41
CA ILE A 118 -14.33 -12.54 -9.12
C ILE A 118 -15.26 -13.74 -9.37
N ASP A 119 -14.68 -14.90 -9.70
CA ASP A 119 -15.42 -16.11 -10.06
C ASP A 119 -15.99 -16.88 -8.84
N SER A 120 -15.53 -16.54 -7.63
CA SER A 120 -15.94 -17.18 -6.36
C SER A 120 -17.21 -16.59 -5.77
#